data_AF-A0A8D1GVI5-F1
#
_entry.id   AF-A0A8D1GVI5-F1
#
_cell.length_a   1.000
_cell.length_b   1.000
_cell.length_c   1.000
_cell.angle_alpha   90.00
_cell.angle_beta   90.00
_cell.angle_gamma   90.00
#
_symmetry.space_group_name_H-M   'P 1'
#
loop_
_entity.id
_entity.type
_entity.pdbx_description
1 polymer ?
#
loop_
_entity_poly.entity_id
_entity_poly.type
_entity_poly.pdbx_seq_one_letter_code
_entity_poly.pdbx_strand_id
1 'polypeptide(L)'
;MTSESARPQLQPAAGNPTPRPQCREVGGPPAADSGCQERRSLPCAPTSRPLVGPAGRAGPGECGVTRAGGQSPGAGPMAAEQDPEGRAAARPLLTDLYQATMALGYWRAGRAQEAAEFELFFRRCPFGGAFALAAGLRDCVRFLRAFRLRDAGSSRPRARPAPRPAIATAHHGLSPPDVQFLASVLPPDTEPAFFEHLRALDCSGVTVPLLQVSGPLLVVQLLETPLLCLVSYASLIATNAARLRLIAGPEKRLLEMGLRRAQGPDGGLTASTYSYLGGFDGSSNVLAGQLRGVPVAGTLAHSFVTSFSGAEVPPDPMLAPAAGQGPRVDLAACVEVWLARVCAHLGLGAQEPHPGERAAFVAYALAFPRAFQGLLDTYSVRRSGLPNFLAVALALEELGYQAVGVRLDSGDLLQQAQEVRGVFRRAAAQFQVPWLASVPIAVSNNIDEEELARLAQKGSEVDLIGIGTSVVTCPRQPSLGCVYKLVAVGGQPRMKLTEDPEKQTLPGSKAAFRLLGADGSLLLDVLQLAEEPPPQAGQELRLWPRGARESCTVRPAHVEPLLRLWVQQGQLCEPLPSLAESRAFAQLSLSRLSPAHRRLEQPEQYQVALSEKLQALVNRLRALGPQ
;
A
#
# COMPACT_ATOMS: atom_id res chain seq x y z
N MET A 1 12.54 18.36 -71.61
CA MET A 1 13.46 17.28 -71.22
C MET A 1 12.93 16.74 -69.89
N THR A 2 11.98 15.80 -69.94
CA THR A 2 12.20 14.33 -69.79
C THR A 2 12.80 14.01 -68.43
N SER A 3 11.97 13.60 -67.46
CA SER A 3 11.66 12.19 -67.05
C SER A 3 12.43 11.91 -65.75
N GLU A 4 11.96 11.22 -64.70
CA GLU A 4 11.06 10.07 -64.55
C GLU A 4 10.66 9.97 -63.06
N SER A 5 9.38 9.70 -62.74
CA SER A 5 8.85 8.47 -62.07
C SER A 5 9.00 8.44 -60.53
N ALA A 6 8.04 8.01 -59.69
CA ALA A 6 6.75 7.34 -59.85
C ALA A 6 5.78 7.69 -58.70
N ARG A 7 4.47 7.69 -59.02
CA ARG A 7 3.25 7.80 -58.19
C ARG A 7 2.90 6.42 -57.53
N PRO A 8 1.78 6.18 -56.78
CA PRO A 8 0.58 7.02 -56.56
C PRO A 8 -0.07 7.03 -55.16
N GLN A 9 -0.84 8.10 -54.93
CA GLN A 9 -2.00 8.15 -54.04
C GLN A 9 -3.18 7.35 -54.64
N LEU A 10 -3.96 6.66 -53.82
CA LEU A 10 -5.27 6.13 -54.17
C LEU A 10 -6.35 6.79 -53.30
N GLN A 11 -7.35 7.33 -53.99
CA GLN A 11 -8.56 7.99 -53.49
C GLN A 11 -9.58 6.97 -52.92
N PRO A 12 -10.60 7.45 -52.16
CA PRO A 12 -11.56 6.61 -51.44
C PRO A 12 -12.76 6.20 -52.32
N ALA A 13 -13.38 5.07 -52.00
CA ALA A 13 -14.69 4.70 -52.53
C ALA A 13 -15.58 4.07 -51.45
N ALA A 14 -16.86 4.44 -51.49
CA ALA A 14 -17.94 4.13 -50.56
C ALA A 14 -18.50 2.70 -50.71
N GLY A 15 -19.21 2.20 -49.67
CA GLY A 15 -20.00 0.98 -49.77
C GLY A 15 -20.67 0.49 -48.47
N ASN A 16 -21.85 1.07 -48.16
CA ASN A 16 -23.07 0.59 -47.49
C ASN A 16 -23.11 -0.33 -46.22
N PRO A 17 -24.21 -0.26 -45.43
CA PRO A 17 -24.26 -0.67 -44.01
C PRO A 17 -25.27 -1.79 -43.67
N THR A 18 -25.31 -2.12 -42.36
CA THR A 18 -26.37 -2.79 -41.54
C THR A 18 -26.22 -4.31 -41.26
N PRO A 19 -26.84 -4.88 -40.19
CA PRO A 19 -27.72 -4.28 -39.15
C PRO A 19 -27.40 -4.64 -37.68
N ARG A 20 -28.00 -3.85 -36.76
CA ARG A 20 -28.21 -4.16 -35.33
C ARG A 20 -29.45 -5.07 -35.16
N PRO A 21 -29.51 -5.94 -34.13
CA PRO A 21 -30.76 -6.59 -33.76
C PRO A 21 -31.59 -5.72 -32.80
N GLN A 22 -32.86 -5.53 -33.16
CA GLN A 22 -33.91 -4.93 -32.34
C GLN A 22 -34.59 -5.99 -31.46
N CYS A 23 -35.04 -5.51 -30.29
CA CYS A 23 -35.97 -6.19 -29.39
C CYS A 23 -37.34 -6.43 -30.05
N ARG A 24 -37.98 -7.55 -29.69
CA ARG A 24 -39.42 -7.77 -29.85
C ARG A 24 -40.01 -8.23 -28.52
N GLU A 25 -41.03 -7.49 -28.06
CA GLU A 25 -42.04 -7.95 -27.12
C GLU A 25 -42.95 -8.99 -27.78
N VAL A 26 -43.43 -10.01 -27.04
CA VAL A 26 -44.82 -10.54 -27.10
C VAL A 26 -45.15 -11.32 -25.79
N GLY A 27 -46.20 -10.87 -25.09
CA GLY A 27 -47.32 -11.59 -24.44
C GLY A 27 -47.14 -12.91 -23.63
N GLY A 28 -47.70 -12.94 -22.40
CA GLY A 28 -48.03 -14.18 -21.63
C GLY A 28 -49.45 -14.71 -21.91
N PRO A 29 -50.14 -15.38 -20.95
CA PRO A 29 -49.85 -16.61 -20.17
C PRO A 29 -50.77 -17.80 -20.62
N PRO A 30 -50.78 -18.99 -19.95
CA PRO A 30 -51.74 -19.21 -18.85
C PRO A 30 -51.35 -20.23 -17.73
N ALA A 31 -51.96 -20.00 -16.56
CA ALA A 31 -52.61 -20.89 -15.58
C ALA A 31 -52.03 -22.24 -15.03
N ALA A 32 -52.18 -22.32 -13.70
CA ALA A 32 -52.69 -23.44 -12.87
C ALA A 32 -51.71 -24.37 -12.12
N ASP A 33 -51.79 -24.29 -10.78
CA ASP A 33 -52.35 -25.32 -9.88
C ASP A 33 -51.52 -25.76 -8.66
N SER A 34 -52.21 -25.70 -7.50
CA SER A 34 -52.01 -26.46 -6.25
C SER A 34 -50.70 -26.27 -5.46
N GLY A 35 -50.65 -26.26 -4.13
CA GLY A 35 -51.63 -26.53 -3.11
C GLY A 35 -50.95 -26.42 -1.75
N CYS A 36 -51.69 -25.87 -0.80
CA CYS A 36 -51.38 -25.76 0.62
C CYS A 36 -51.30 -27.16 1.26
N GLN A 37 -50.37 -27.43 2.18
CA GLN A 37 -50.67 -28.27 3.34
C GLN A 37 -49.74 -28.03 4.54
N GLU A 38 -50.39 -28.05 5.68
CA GLU A 38 -50.01 -27.67 7.03
C GLU A 38 -49.35 -28.82 7.84
N ARG A 39 -48.66 -28.40 8.92
CA ARG A 39 -48.43 -29.09 10.21
C ARG A 39 -47.54 -30.34 10.23
N ARG A 40 -46.48 -30.30 11.06
CA ARG A 40 -46.54 -30.83 12.44
C ARG A 40 -45.31 -30.47 13.29
N SER A 41 -45.64 -30.22 14.54
CA SER A 41 -44.89 -29.90 15.76
C SER A 41 -43.92 -30.99 16.27
N LEU A 42 -42.74 -30.54 16.76
CA LEU A 42 -42.02 -30.84 18.03
C LEU A 42 -41.95 -32.30 18.57
N PRO A 43 -40.84 -32.75 19.23
CA PRO A 43 -40.35 -32.09 20.47
C PRO A 43 -38.82 -32.06 20.75
N CYS A 44 -38.49 -31.21 21.72
CA CYS A 44 -37.21 -31.02 22.41
C CYS A 44 -36.83 -32.14 23.39
N ALA A 45 -35.52 -32.19 23.74
CA ALA A 45 -34.91 -32.31 25.10
C ALA A 45 -33.68 -33.26 25.14
N PRO A 46 -32.79 -33.24 26.18
CA PRO A 46 -32.21 -32.09 26.90
C PRO A 46 -30.72 -32.24 27.38
N THR A 47 -30.23 -31.20 28.07
CA THR A 47 -29.13 -31.11 29.08
C THR A 47 -27.67 -31.07 28.61
N SER A 48 -26.82 -30.13 29.07
CA SER A 48 -26.47 -29.86 30.48
C SER A 48 -26.01 -28.40 30.77
N ARG A 49 -26.07 -28.06 32.07
CA ARG A 49 -26.12 -26.74 32.72
C ARG A 49 -24.77 -25.99 32.89
N PRO A 50 -24.82 -24.66 33.19
CA PRO A 50 -23.71 -23.85 33.69
C PRO A 50 -23.62 -23.84 35.23
N LEU A 51 -22.45 -23.54 35.79
CA LEU A 51 -22.24 -23.27 37.23
C LEU A 51 -21.42 -22.00 37.44
N VAL A 52 -21.85 -21.20 38.42
CA VAL A 52 -21.25 -19.93 38.86
C VAL A 52 -20.72 -20.07 40.30
N GLY A 53 -19.48 -19.61 40.52
CA GLY A 53 -18.92 -19.05 41.77
C GLY A 53 -18.34 -20.01 42.84
N PRO A 54 -17.47 -19.55 43.79
CA PRO A 54 -17.04 -18.16 44.06
C PRO A 54 -15.50 -17.95 44.29
N ALA A 55 -15.18 -16.70 44.65
CA ALA A 55 -13.91 -16.04 44.97
C ALA A 55 -12.80 -16.82 45.72
N GLY A 56 -11.54 -16.48 45.38
CA GLY A 56 -10.34 -16.78 46.19
C GLY A 56 -9.13 -15.92 45.75
N ARG A 57 -8.70 -15.01 46.63
CA ARG A 57 -7.47 -14.21 46.51
C ARG A 57 -6.23 -15.11 46.69
N ALA A 58 -5.21 -14.98 45.84
CA ALA A 58 -3.83 -15.35 46.16
C ALA A 58 -2.86 -14.53 45.28
N GLY A 59 -1.86 -13.93 45.92
CA GLY A 59 -0.86 -13.05 45.30
C GLY A 59 0.19 -13.79 44.44
N PRO A 60 1.07 -13.06 43.73
CA PRO A 60 2.02 -13.66 42.82
C PRO A 60 3.22 -14.22 43.60
N GLY A 61 3.40 -15.54 43.50
CA GLY A 61 4.61 -16.23 43.94
C GLY A 61 5.71 -16.05 42.89
N GLU A 62 6.86 -15.58 43.37
CA GLU A 62 8.13 -15.54 42.65
C GLU A 62 8.54 -16.95 42.22
N CYS A 63 8.91 -17.12 40.94
CA CYS A 63 9.64 -18.29 40.49
C CYS A 63 10.86 -17.81 39.69
N GLY A 64 12.02 -17.96 40.32
CA GLY A 64 13.30 -17.47 39.83
C GLY A 64 13.79 -18.22 38.60
N VAL A 65 14.15 -17.47 37.57
CA VAL A 65 14.94 -17.96 36.45
C VAL A 65 16.39 -17.58 36.71
N THR A 66 17.22 -18.61 36.89
CA THR A 66 18.67 -18.54 37.03
C THR A 66 19.30 -17.90 35.79
N ARG A 67 20.01 -16.79 35.99
CA ARG A 67 20.85 -16.13 34.96
C ARG A 67 22.06 -17.00 34.64
N ALA A 68 22.11 -17.54 33.42
CA ALA A 68 23.36 -17.91 32.75
C ALA A 68 23.72 -16.80 31.76
N GLY A 69 24.94 -16.26 31.88
CA GLY A 69 25.41 -15.11 31.12
C GLY A 69 25.59 -15.41 29.63
N GLY A 70 25.00 -14.56 28.81
CA GLY A 70 25.28 -14.45 27.38
C GLY A 70 25.17 -12.97 26.99
N GLN A 71 26.29 -12.38 26.58
CA GLN A 71 26.38 -10.98 26.17
C GLN A 71 25.53 -10.74 24.92
N SER A 72 24.48 -9.92 25.02
CA SER A 72 23.84 -9.32 23.85
C SER A 72 24.79 -8.29 23.24
N PRO A 73 24.98 -8.24 21.91
CA PRO A 73 25.67 -7.11 21.30
C PRO A 73 24.79 -5.88 21.52
N GLY A 74 25.36 -4.86 22.13
CA GLY A 74 24.66 -3.63 22.48
C GLY A 74 24.01 -2.97 21.27
N ALA A 75 22.74 -2.60 21.43
CA ALA A 75 22.07 -1.68 20.53
C ALA A 75 22.84 -0.34 20.54
N GLY A 76 23.67 -0.14 19.53
CA GLY A 76 24.31 1.15 19.28
C GLY A 76 23.24 2.21 18.98
N PRO A 77 23.52 3.50 19.26
CA PRO A 77 22.61 4.58 18.93
C PRO A 77 22.35 4.57 17.42
N MET A 78 21.08 4.57 17.01
CA MET A 78 20.67 4.62 15.61
C MET A 78 21.43 5.74 14.89
N ALA A 79 22.17 5.37 13.84
CA ALA A 79 22.77 6.31 12.93
C ALA A 79 21.66 7.17 12.29
N ALA A 80 21.84 8.49 12.33
CA ALA A 80 20.92 9.47 11.76
C ALA A 80 20.73 9.25 10.25
N GLU A 81 19.48 9.32 9.79
CA GLU A 81 19.05 9.31 8.39
C GLU A 81 19.94 10.24 7.54
N GLN A 82 20.85 9.66 6.74
CA GLN A 82 21.40 10.29 5.55
C GLN A 82 20.91 9.46 4.37
N ASP A 83 19.85 9.95 3.74
CA ASP A 83 19.25 9.36 2.54
C ASP A 83 19.70 10.19 1.32
N PRO A 84 20.77 9.77 0.61
CA PRO A 84 21.28 10.51 -0.54
C PRO A 84 20.39 10.42 -1.79
N GLU A 85 19.45 9.46 -1.86
CA GLU A 85 18.55 9.25 -3.02
C GLU A 85 17.16 9.88 -2.83
N GLY A 86 16.71 10.12 -1.59
CA GLY A 86 15.52 10.92 -1.26
C GLY A 86 15.52 12.37 -1.78
N ARG A 87 16.59 12.79 -2.48
CA ARG A 87 16.72 14.05 -3.23
C ARG A 87 15.88 14.13 -4.51
N ALA A 88 15.35 13.03 -5.05
CA ALA A 88 14.52 13.05 -6.25
C ALA A 88 13.04 13.37 -5.94
N ALA A 89 12.45 12.72 -4.92
CA ALA A 89 11.06 12.90 -4.52
C ALA A 89 10.74 14.29 -3.94
N ALA A 90 11.75 15.01 -3.44
CA ALA A 90 11.59 16.24 -2.68
C ALA A 90 12.19 17.47 -3.37
N ARG A 91 12.03 17.58 -4.70
CA ARG A 91 12.47 18.77 -5.45
C ARG A 91 11.37 19.84 -5.47
N PRO A 92 11.70 21.11 -5.10
CA PRO A 92 10.81 22.25 -5.29
C PRO A 92 10.24 22.43 -6.71
N LEU A 93 10.95 21.94 -7.72
CA LEU A 93 10.52 21.95 -9.13
C LEU A 93 9.58 20.80 -9.52
N LEU A 94 9.17 19.93 -8.59
CA LEU A 94 8.10 18.95 -8.82
C LEU A 94 6.74 19.68 -8.85
N THR A 95 6.55 20.46 -9.90
CA THR A 95 5.42 21.36 -10.08
C THR A 95 5.22 21.65 -11.56
N ASP A 96 4.02 22.06 -11.93
CA ASP A 96 3.73 22.51 -13.30
C ASP A 96 4.16 23.98 -13.50
N LEU A 97 4.48 24.36 -14.74
CA LEU A 97 4.85 25.75 -15.08
C LEU A 97 3.76 26.76 -14.68
N TYR A 98 2.49 26.38 -14.79
CA TYR A 98 1.38 27.26 -14.44
C TYR A 98 1.36 27.63 -12.95
N GLN A 99 1.99 26.84 -12.09
CA GLN A 99 2.13 27.18 -10.67
C GLN A 99 3.07 28.39 -10.49
N ALA A 100 4.15 28.47 -11.27
CA ALA A 100 5.06 29.61 -11.27
C ALA A 100 4.41 30.86 -11.88
N THR A 101 3.60 30.71 -12.94
CA THR A 101 2.89 31.86 -13.54
C THR A 101 1.79 32.39 -12.63
N MET A 102 1.06 31.52 -11.93
CA MET A 102 0.09 31.93 -10.89
C MET A 102 0.79 32.60 -9.69
N ALA A 103 1.95 32.08 -9.26
CA ALA A 103 2.75 32.71 -8.21
C ALA A 103 3.17 34.13 -8.59
N LEU A 104 3.62 34.35 -9.83
CA LEU A 104 3.92 35.68 -10.35
C LEU A 104 2.67 36.57 -10.35
N GLY A 105 1.52 36.04 -10.78
CA GLY A 105 0.25 36.76 -10.74
C GLY A 105 -0.15 37.22 -9.33
N TYR A 106 -0.04 36.35 -8.32
CA TYR A 106 -0.29 36.71 -6.93
C TYR A 106 0.71 37.73 -6.39
N TRP A 107 1.98 37.59 -6.73
CA TRP A 107 3.02 38.53 -6.33
C TRP A 107 2.77 39.93 -6.91
N ARG A 108 2.47 40.01 -8.22
CA ARG A 108 2.14 41.26 -8.91
C ARG A 108 0.90 41.94 -8.38
N ALA A 109 -0.12 41.16 -8.01
CA ALA A 109 -1.36 41.68 -7.45
C ALA A 109 -1.24 42.06 -5.95
N GLY A 110 -0.06 41.89 -5.32
CA GLY A 110 0.13 42.14 -3.89
C GLY A 110 -0.57 41.11 -2.98
N ARG A 111 -0.97 39.96 -3.52
CA ARG A 111 -1.78 38.93 -2.84
C ARG A 111 -0.96 37.77 -2.28
N ALA A 112 0.35 37.74 -2.53
CA ALA A 112 1.20 36.61 -2.19
C ALA A 112 1.16 36.21 -0.69
N GLN A 113 0.97 37.18 0.19
CA GLN A 113 0.96 37.02 1.65
C GLN A 113 -0.46 36.90 2.25
N GLU A 114 -1.51 36.93 1.43
CA GLU A 114 -2.87 36.72 1.96
C GLU A 114 -2.97 35.35 2.62
N ALA A 115 -3.58 35.28 3.81
CA ALA A 115 -3.83 34.01 4.48
C ALA A 115 -4.84 33.20 3.65
N ALA A 116 -4.45 31.99 3.25
CA ALA A 116 -5.27 31.09 2.46
C ALA A 116 -5.35 29.71 3.11
N GLU A 117 -6.45 29.01 2.83
CA GLU A 117 -6.67 27.63 3.26
C GLU A 117 -7.15 26.78 2.09
N PHE A 118 -6.48 25.66 1.91
CA PHE A 118 -6.76 24.66 0.90
C PHE A 118 -7.09 23.31 1.55
N GLU A 119 -7.91 22.53 0.87
CA GLU A 119 -8.24 21.16 1.27
C GLU A 119 -7.92 20.17 0.16
N LEU A 120 -7.30 19.06 0.55
CA LEU A 120 -7.05 17.90 -0.27
C LEU A 120 -8.10 16.82 0.03
N PHE A 121 -8.86 16.41 -0.96
CA PHE A 121 -9.84 15.33 -0.84
C PHE A 121 -10.01 14.61 -2.18
N PHE A 122 -10.73 13.49 -2.23
CA PHE A 122 -11.10 12.83 -3.48
C PHE A 122 -12.62 12.81 -3.64
N ARG A 123 -13.11 12.71 -4.88
CA ARG A 123 -14.54 12.81 -5.17
C ARG A 123 -15.27 11.47 -5.13
N ARG A 124 -14.58 10.40 -5.52
CA ARG A 124 -15.12 9.05 -5.63
C ARG A 124 -14.14 8.08 -5.00
N CYS A 125 -14.65 7.12 -4.23
CA CYS A 125 -13.81 6.06 -3.69
C CYS A 125 -13.21 5.24 -4.84
N PRO A 126 -11.94 4.82 -4.73
CA PRO A 126 -11.25 4.12 -5.80
C PRO A 126 -11.79 2.70 -5.97
N PHE A 127 -11.60 2.14 -7.17
CA PHE A 127 -11.92 0.75 -7.52
C PHE A 127 -13.39 0.37 -7.36
N GLY A 128 -14.29 1.36 -7.36
CA GLY A 128 -15.72 1.14 -7.06
C GLY A 128 -16.01 0.73 -5.62
N GLY A 129 -15.04 0.92 -4.70
CA GLY A 129 -15.21 0.66 -3.26
C GLY A 129 -15.97 1.77 -2.53
N ALA A 130 -16.08 1.64 -1.20
CA ALA A 130 -16.70 2.64 -0.32
C ALA A 130 -15.70 3.34 0.63
N PHE A 131 -14.41 3.04 0.53
CA PHE A 131 -13.38 3.65 1.35
C PHE A 131 -12.07 3.84 0.58
N ALA A 132 -11.21 4.68 1.14
CA ALA A 132 -9.79 4.74 0.82
C ALA A 132 -8.98 4.79 2.12
N LEU A 133 -7.78 4.21 2.12
CA LEU A 133 -6.83 4.37 3.21
C LEU A 133 -6.02 5.64 2.96
N ALA A 134 -6.07 6.58 3.89
CA ALA A 134 -5.26 7.79 3.83
C ALA A 134 -3.79 7.45 4.11
N ALA A 135 -2.91 7.80 3.17
CA ALA A 135 -1.48 7.57 3.24
C ALA A 135 -0.71 8.69 2.53
N GLY A 136 0.62 8.75 2.74
CA GLY A 136 1.49 9.75 2.10
C GLY A 136 1.97 10.87 3.04
N LEU A 137 1.36 11.05 4.22
CA LEU A 137 1.71 12.14 5.15
C LEU A 137 3.20 12.17 5.51
N ARG A 138 3.83 11.02 5.70
CA ARG A 138 5.26 10.93 6.00
C ARG A 138 6.12 11.53 4.89
N ASP A 139 5.76 11.26 3.64
CA ASP A 139 6.48 11.77 2.48
C ASP A 139 6.16 13.26 2.26
N CYS A 140 4.92 13.69 2.53
CA CYS A 140 4.55 15.11 2.55
C CYS A 140 5.37 15.90 3.57
N VAL A 141 5.50 15.42 4.81
CA VAL A 141 6.31 16.08 5.84
C VAL A 141 7.78 16.13 5.44
N ARG A 142 8.32 15.04 4.86
CA ARG A 142 9.70 15.03 4.33
C ARG A 142 9.88 16.07 3.21
N PHE A 143 8.92 16.16 2.29
CA PHE A 143 8.90 17.18 1.23
C PHE A 143 8.89 18.60 1.82
N LEU A 144 7.99 18.88 2.76
CA LEU A 144 7.89 20.19 3.39
C LEU A 144 9.20 20.55 4.11
N ARG A 145 9.86 19.60 4.79
CA ARG A 145 11.16 19.81 5.43
C ARG A 145 12.24 20.20 4.42
N ALA A 146 12.26 19.56 3.26
CA ALA A 146 13.16 19.93 2.17
C ALA A 146 12.86 21.35 1.69
N PHE A 147 11.58 21.73 1.55
CA PHE A 147 11.10 23.08 1.23
C PHE A 147 11.24 24.10 2.39
N ARG A 148 12.14 23.83 3.34
CA ARG A 148 12.45 24.56 4.58
C ARG A 148 11.29 24.62 5.59
N LEU A 149 11.28 23.62 6.48
CA LEU A 149 10.69 23.70 7.82
C LEU A 149 11.80 23.97 8.85
N ARG A 150 11.51 24.71 9.94
CA ARG A 150 12.46 24.85 11.05
C ARG A 150 12.33 23.63 11.94
N ASP A 151 13.42 22.93 12.23
CA ASP A 151 13.38 21.82 13.20
C ASP A 151 13.08 22.36 14.60
N ALA A 152 12.13 21.73 15.30
CA ALA A 152 11.64 22.12 16.63
C ALA A 152 12.67 21.89 17.77
N GLY A 153 13.98 21.96 17.49
CA GLY A 153 15.06 21.48 18.35
C GLY A 153 16.12 22.49 18.82
N SER A 154 16.06 23.79 18.46
CA SER A 154 17.11 24.74 18.92
C SER A 154 16.59 26.08 19.45
N SER A 155 15.92 26.07 20.59
CA SER A 155 15.73 27.28 21.41
C SER A 155 16.20 27.04 22.84
N ARG A 156 17.51 26.95 23.02
CA ARG A 156 18.13 27.13 24.34
C ARG A 156 19.39 27.99 24.20
N PRO A 157 19.46 29.17 24.84
CA PRO A 157 20.71 29.89 24.92
C PRO A 157 21.59 29.17 25.94
N ARG A 158 22.61 28.46 25.48
CA ARG A 158 23.68 27.97 26.37
C ARG A 158 25.04 28.23 25.75
N ALA A 159 25.89 28.79 26.60
CA ALA A 159 27.24 29.21 26.32
C ALA A 159 28.07 28.13 25.60
N ARG A 160 28.85 28.62 24.62
CA ARG A 160 30.07 28.08 23.98
C ARG A 160 30.21 26.54 23.91
N PRO A 161 30.14 25.91 22.72
CA PRO A 161 30.42 24.49 22.57
C PRO A 161 31.89 24.20 22.23
N ALA A 162 32.39 23.06 22.71
CA ALA A 162 33.53 22.33 22.15
C ALA A 162 33.16 21.77 20.75
N PRO A 163 34.13 21.49 19.87
CA PRO A 163 33.84 21.13 18.48
C PRO A 163 33.24 19.71 18.41
N ARG A 164 31.93 19.63 18.23
CA ARG A 164 31.27 18.45 17.67
C ARG A 164 31.17 18.63 16.15
N PRO A 165 31.27 17.56 15.35
CA PRO A 165 31.07 17.67 13.91
C PRO A 165 29.63 18.14 13.67
N ALA A 166 29.49 19.31 13.06
CA ALA A 166 28.21 19.83 12.63
C ALA A 166 27.65 18.90 11.55
N ILE A 167 26.49 18.29 11.83
CA ILE A 167 25.70 17.60 10.82
C ILE A 167 25.18 18.69 9.88
N ALA A 168 25.69 18.74 8.66
CA ALA A 168 25.18 19.62 7.61
C ALA A 168 23.83 19.08 7.11
N THR A 169 22.73 19.49 7.74
CA THR A 169 21.39 19.33 7.15
C THR A 169 21.30 20.27 5.94
N ALA A 170 21.30 19.68 4.74
CA ALA A 170 21.27 20.43 3.50
C ALA A 170 19.83 20.97 3.27
N HIS A 171 19.55 22.14 3.82
CA HIS A 171 18.26 22.83 3.74
C HIS A 171 18.10 23.50 2.36
N HIS A 172 17.24 22.97 1.48
CA HIS A 172 17.12 23.45 0.10
C HIS A 172 15.66 23.70 -0.30
N GLY A 173 15.19 24.94 -0.07
CA GLY A 173 14.10 25.51 -0.88
C GLY A 173 14.54 25.65 -2.34
N LEU A 174 13.87 26.48 -3.16
CA LEU A 174 14.30 26.71 -4.55
C LEU A 174 15.79 27.13 -4.59
N SER A 175 16.62 26.28 -5.18
CA SER A 175 18.06 26.53 -5.28
C SER A 175 18.36 27.62 -6.31
N PRO A 176 19.54 28.27 -6.27
CA PRO A 176 19.90 29.24 -7.30
C PRO A 176 19.78 28.70 -8.75
N PRO A 177 20.18 27.45 -9.06
CA PRO A 177 19.90 26.82 -10.35
C PRO A 177 18.39 26.67 -10.66
N ASP A 178 17.56 26.30 -9.68
CA ASP A 178 16.11 26.16 -9.89
C ASP A 178 15.48 27.50 -10.27
N VAL A 179 15.87 28.57 -9.58
CA VAL A 179 15.37 29.92 -9.88
C VAL A 179 15.91 30.44 -11.20
N GLN A 180 17.16 30.13 -11.55
CA GLN A 180 17.71 30.44 -12.87
C GLN A 180 16.95 29.73 -13.99
N PHE A 181 16.59 28.47 -13.79
CA PHE A 181 15.75 27.75 -14.73
C PHE A 181 14.36 28.39 -14.86
N LEU A 182 13.70 28.72 -13.74
CA LEU A 182 12.41 29.42 -13.75
C LEU A 182 12.50 30.76 -14.49
N ALA A 183 13.59 31.50 -14.33
CA ALA A 183 13.84 32.74 -15.06
C ALA A 183 13.98 32.54 -16.58
N SER A 184 14.44 31.36 -17.03
CA SER A 184 14.57 31.05 -18.46
C SER A 184 13.25 30.67 -19.15
N VAL A 185 12.24 30.26 -18.37
CA VAL A 185 10.94 29.78 -18.90
C VAL A 185 9.77 30.73 -18.63
N LEU A 186 9.93 31.66 -17.68
CA LEU A 186 8.97 32.73 -17.44
C LEU A 186 9.14 33.87 -18.46
N PRO A 187 8.13 34.76 -18.61
CA PRO A 187 8.23 35.90 -19.51
C PRO A 187 9.52 36.71 -19.29
N PRO A 188 10.22 37.14 -20.35
CA PRO A 188 11.53 37.80 -20.23
C PRO A 188 11.48 39.16 -19.54
N ASP A 189 10.29 39.76 -19.44
CA ASP A 189 9.99 40.99 -18.71
C ASP A 189 9.60 40.75 -17.23
N THR A 190 9.75 39.53 -16.73
CA THR A 190 9.54 39.21 -15.31
C THR A 190 10.56 39.98 -14.45
N GLU A 191 10.06 40.69 -13.44
CA GLU A 191 10.91 41.52 -12.58
C GLU A 191 11.93 40.69 -11.79
N PRO A 192 13.22 41.09 -11.74
CA PRO A 192 14.25 40.42 -10.93
C PRO A 192 13.85 40.21 -9.46
N ALA A 193 13.08 41.15 -8.89
CA ALA A 193 12.59 41.09 -7.51
C ALA A 193 11.69 39.87 -7.23
N PHE A 194 10.97 39.36 -8.24
CA PHE A 194 10.17 38.14 -8.09
C PHE A 194 11.06 36.91 -7.90
N PHE A 195 12.19 36.83 -8.61
CA PHE A 195 13.13 35.73 -8.45
C PHE A 195 13.83 35.75 -7.10
N GLU A 196 14.13 36.94 -6.55
CA GLU A 196 14.59 37.06 -5.16
C GLU A 196 13.50 36.60 -4.17
N HIS A 197 12.23 36.96 -4.43
CA HIS A 197 11.11 36.49 -3.63
C HIS A 197 11.00 34.96 -3.62
N LEU A 198 11.12 34.31 -4.79
CA LEU A 198 11.10 32.84 -4.91
C LEU A 198 12.23 32.17 -4.11
N ARG A 199 13.43 32.75 -4.09
CA ARG A 199 14.56 32.23 -3.28
C ARG A 199 14.32 32.34 -1.78
N ALA A 200 13.53 33.30 -1.35
CA ALA A 200 13.21 33.55 0.05
C ALA A 200 12.03 32.70 0.57
N LEU A 201 11.30 32.00 -0.29
CA LEU A 201 10.16 31.18 0.11
C LEU A 201 10.59 30.03 1.02
N ASP A 202 9.78 29.79 2.06
CA ASP A 202 9.89 28.64 2.93
C ASP A 202 8.49 28.20 3.41
N CYS A 203 8.43 27.03 4.07
CA CYS A 203 7.19 26.52 4.66
C CYS A 203 7.00 26.96 6.13
N SER A 204 7.70 27.99 6.62
CA SER A 204 7.60 28.41 8.02
C SER A 204 6.23 28.99 8.41
N GLY A 205 5.46 29.48 7.44
CA GLY A 205 4.08 29.94 7.65
C GLY A 205 3.01 28.86 7.46
N VAL A 206 3.40 27.61 7.13
CA VAL A 206 2.45 26.56 6.74
C VAL A 206 1.96 25.76 7.95
N THR A 207 0.65 25.52 7.99
CA THR A 207 -0.03 24.68 8.99
C THR A 207 -0.78 23.56 8.27
N VAL A 208 -0.63 22.32 8.73
CA VAL A 208 -1.18 21.11 8.08
C VAL A 208 -1.88 20.22 9.11
N PRO A 209 -3.20 20.33 9.27
CA PRO A 209 -4.01 19.30 9.92
C PRO A 209 -4.41 18.23 8.90
N LEU A 210 -3.56 17.21 8.75
CA LEU A 210 -3.71 16.09 7.82
C LEU A 210 -3.78 16.51 6.34
N LEU A 211 -4.98 16.78 5.82
CA LEU A 211 -5.26 17.08 4.42
C LEU A 211 -5.72 18.54 4.18
N GLN A 212 -5.74 19.38 5.22
CA GLN A 212 -5.89 20.83 5.02
C GLN A 212 -4.53 21.50 5.11
N VAL A 213 -4.33 22.57 4.35
CA VAL A 213 -3.07 23.31 4.26
C VAL A 213 -3.39 24.79 4.33
N SER A 214 -2.89 25.45 5.37
CA SER A 214 -3.13 26.88 5.62
C SER A 214 -1.82 27.65 5.72
N GLY A 215 -1.78 28.88 5.17
CA GLY A 215 -0.57 29.71 5.14
C GLY A 215 -0.64 30.84 4.11
N PRO A 216 0.50 31.47 3.77
CA PRO A 216 0.56 32.49 2.72
C PRO A 216 0.11 31.91 1.37
N LEU A 217 -0.81 32.59 0.68
CA LEU A 217 -1.47 32.14 -0.55
C LEU A 217 -0.49 31.60 -1.59
N LEU A 218 0.59 32.33 -1.87
CA LEU A 218 1.58 31.91 -2.87
C LEU A 218 2.24 30.59 -2.46
N VAL A 219 2.63 30.45 -1.19
CA VAL A 219 3.33 29.26 -0.68
C VAL A 219 2.41 28.05 -0.73
N VAL A 220 1.20 28.14 -0.16
CA VAL A 220 0.29 26.98 -0.10
C VAL A 220 -0.29 26.61 -1.47
N GLN A 221 -0.25 27.52 -2.45
CA GLN A 221 -0.56 27.21 -3.84
C GLN A 221 0.53 26.34 -4.49
N LEU A 222 1.82 26.66 -4.28
CA LEU A 222 2.94 25.87 -4.82
C LEU A 222 2.98 24.43 -4.29
N LEU A 223 2.33 24.16 -3.16
CA LEU A 223 2.24 22.83 -2.56
C LEU A 223 1.19 21.93 -3.23
N GLU A 224 0.33 22.45 -4.10
CA GLU A 224 -0.75 21.67 -4.75
C GLU A 224 -0.22 20.42 -5.47
N THR A 225 0.67 20.60 -6.45
CA THR A 225 1.19 19.52 -7.28
C THR A 225 1.93 18.43 -6.47
N PRO A 226 2.92 18.75 -5.60
CA PRO A 226 3.64 17.73 -4.86
C PRO A 226 2.74 16.99 -3.85
N LEU A 227 1.84 17.68 -3.13
CA LEU A 227 0.95 17.03 -2.18
C LEU A 227 -0.06 16.11 -2.89
N LEU A 228 -0.59 16.52 -4.04
CA LEU A 228 -1.45 15.66 -4.85
C LEU A 228 -0.70 14.40 -5.31
N CYS A 229 0.54 14.53 -5.78
CA CYS A 229 1.35 13.39 -6.21
C CYS A 229 1.55 12.38 -5.06
N LEU A 230 2.06 12.86 -3.91
CA LEU A 230 2.43 12.02 -2.77
C LEU A 230 1.21 11.35 -2.12
N VAL A 231 0.14 12.11 -1.85
CA VAL A 231 -1.06 11.57 -1.18
C VAL A 231 -1.85 10.65 -2.10
N SER A 232 -2.01 11.02 -3.39
CA SER A 232 -2.82 10.23 -4.32
C SER A 232 -2.24 8.85 -4.53
N TYR A 233 -0.93 8.77 -4.82
CA TYR A 233 -0.29 7.50 -5.13
C TYR A 233 -0.21 6.61 -3.88
N ALA A 234 0.23 7.16 -2.75
CA ALA A 234 0.32 6.41 -1.49
C ALA A 234 -1.04 5.84 -1.06
N SER A 235 -2.09 6.67 -1.09
CA SER A 235 -3.44 6.26 -0.68
C SER A 235 -4.05 5.25 -1.66
N LEU A 236 -3.78 5.39 -2.96
CA LEU A 236 -4.23 4.44 -3.97
C LEU A 236 -3.62 3.05 -3.75
N ILE A 237 -2.30 2.98 -3.54
CA ILE A 237 -1.59 1.71 -3.30
C ILE A 237 -2.06 1.07 -1.99
N ALA A 238 -2.13 1.84 -0.90
CA ALA A 238 -2.61 1.33 0.39
C ALA A 238 -4.03 0.76 0.27
N THR A 239 -4.90 1.46 -0.46
CA THR A 239 -6.29 1.01 -0.67
C THR A 239 -6.35 -0.24 -1.55
N ASN A 240 -5.55 -0.32 -2.61
CA ASN A 240 -5.47 -1.51 -3.46
C ASN A 240 -4.96 -2.73 -2.66
N ALA A 241 -3.90 -2.55 -1.88
CA ALA A 241 -3.37 -3.60 -1.01
C ALA A 241 -4.38 -4.06 0.06
N ALA A 242 -5.18 -3.15 0.62
CA ALA A 242 -6.28 -3.51 1.52
C ALA A 242 -7.37 -4.33 0.82
N ARG A 243 -7.72 -3.98 -0.42
CA ARG A 243 -8.66 -4.78 -1.24
C ARG A 243 -8.12 -6.18 -1.50
N LEU A 244 -6.86 -6.30 -1.92
CA LEU A 244 -6.22 -7.61 -2.14
C LEU A 244 -6.14 -8.42 -0.85
N ARG A 245 -5.86 -7.79 0.30
CA ARG A 245 -5.93 -8.46 1.62
C ARG A 245 -7.36 -8.95 1.93
N LEU A 246 -8.40 -8.19 1.62
CA LEU A 246 -9.78 -8.63 1.81
C LEU A 246 -10.12 -9.86 0.96
N ILE A 247 -9.60 -9.95 -0.28
CA ILE A 247 -9.76 -11.12 -1.14
C ILE A 247 -9.00 -12.32 -0.60
N ALA A 248 -7.72 -12.12 -0.24
CA ALA A 248 -6.84 -13.20 0.20
C ALA A 248 -7.21 -13.78 1.58
N GLY A 249 -7.92 -12.99 2.38
CA GLY A 249 -8.17 -13.30 3.79
C GLY A 249 -6.92 -13.14 4.67
N PRO A 250 -7.04 -13.45 5.97
CA PRO A 250 -5.96 -13.27 6.94
C PRO A 250 -4.91 -14.40 6.93
N GLU A 251 -5.24 -15.56 6.36
CA GLU A 251 -4.40 -16.77 6.47
C GLU A 251 -3.26 -16.80 5.44
N LYS A 252 -3.51 -16.36 4.21
CA LYS A 252 -2.52 -16.37 3.14
C LYS A 252 -1.50 -15.25 3.35
N ARG A 253 -0.21 -15.56 3.21
CA ARG A 253 0.84 -14.54 3.25
C ARG A 253 0.91 -13.81 1.92
N LEU A 254 0.86 -12.48 1.95
CA LEU A 254 0.97 -11.63 0.75
C LEU A 254 2.34 -10.94 0.71
N LEU A 255 3.06 -11.10 -0.40
CA LEU A 255 4.32 -10.39 -0.66
C LEU A 255 4.21 -9.46 -1.85
N GLU A 256 4.69 -8.23 -1.69
CA GLU A 256 4.78 -7.25 -2.77
C GLU A 256 6.07 -7.49 -3.57
N MET A 257 5.92 -7.78 -4.86
CA MET A 257 6.99 -8.23 -5.76
C MET A 257 7.04 -7.40 -7.06
N GLY A 258 6.47 -6.19 -7.02
CA GLY A 258 6.20 -5.35 -8.17
C GLY A 258 7.24 -4.26 -8.42
N LEU A 259 8.30 -4.14 -7.60
CA LEU A 259 9.35 -3.12 -7.75
C LEU A 259 9.77 -2.85 -9.21
N ARG A 260 9.99 -3.91 -10.01
CA ARG A 260 10.41 -3.82 -11.42
C ARG A 260 9.37 -3.24 -12.39
N ARG A 261 8.13 -3.03 -11.94
CA ARG A 261 6.99 -2.45 -12.67
C ARG A 261 6.43 -1.20 -11.99
N ALA A 262 6.97 -0.82 -10.82
CA ALA A 262 6.54 0.36 -10.12
C ALA A 262 6.86 1.63 -10.94
N GLN A 263 6.04 2.67 -10.77
CA GLN A 263 6.07 3.84 -11.65
C GLN A 263 7.01 4.91 -11.11
N GLY A 264 8.14 5.11 -11.80
CA GLY A 264 9.13 6.14 -11.49
C GLY A 264 10.17 5.72 -10.43
N PRO A 265 11.21 6.55 -10.21
CA PRO A 265 12.32 6.22 -9.32
C PRO A 265 11.90 5.93 -7.87
N ASP A 266 10.98 6.73 -7.32
CA ASP A 266 10.47 6.59 -5.96
C ASP A 266 9.25 5.63 -5.87
N GLY A 267 8.71 5.22 -7.03
CA GLY A 267 7.50 4.41 -7.11
C GLY A 267 7.66 3.08 -6.41
N GLY A 268 8.84 2.47 -6.52
CA GLY A 268 9.19 1.23 -5.84
C GLY A 268 9.10 1.32 -4.32
N LEU A 269 9.82 2.27 -3.73
CA LEU A 269 9.83 2.49 -2.28
C LEU A 269 8.44 2.80 -1.74
N THR A 270 7.73 3.68 -2.43
CA THR A 270 6.39 4.12 -2.07
C THR A 270 5.40 2.95 -2.15
N ALA A 271 5.42 2.19 -3.25
CA ALA A 271 4.52 1.06 -3.45
C ALA A 271 4.72 -0.02 -2.39
N SER A 272 5.96 -0.39 -2.09
CA SER A 272 6.27 -1.40 -1.06
C SER A 272 5.84 -0.96 0.34
N THR A 273 6.11 0.31 0.69
CA THR A 273 5.74 0.90 2.00
C THR A 273 4.24 0.86 2.21
N TYR A 274 3.48 1.33 1.22
CA TYR A 274 2.04 1.49 1.37
C TYR A 274 1.27 0.19 1.08
N SER A 275 1.85 -0.77 0.36
CA SER A 275 1.30 -2.13 0.29
C SER A 275 1.34 -2.82 1.65
N TYR A 276 2.46 -2.67 2.37
CA TYR A 276 2.59 -3.18 3.74
C TYR A 276 1.58 -2.54 4.69
N LEU A 277 1.40 -1.21 4.61
CA LEU A 277 0.38 -0.50 5.39
C LEU A 277 -1.04 -1.02 5.09
N GLY A 278 -1.35 -1.24 3.80
CA GLY A 278 -2.66 -1.71 3.35
C GLY A 278 -2.98 -3.14 3.77
N GLY A 279 -1.97 -3.98 4.00
CA GLY A 279 -2.17 -5.31 4.58
C GLY A 279 -1.22 -6.40 4.11
N PHE A 280 -0.27 -6.12 3.22
CA PHE A 280 0.75 -7.09 2.81
C PHE A 280 1.73 -7.40 3.96
N ASP A 281 2.33 -8.58 3.92
CA ASP A 281 3.18 -9.08 5.02
C ASP A 281 4.65 -8.73 4.85
N GLY A 282 5.08 -8.48 3.61
CA GLY A 282 6.43 -8.07 3.27
C GLY A 282 6.57 -7.65 1.82
N SER A 283 7.81 -7.36 1.43
CA SER A 283 8.16 -6.93 0.06
C SER A 283 9.52 -7.50 -0.35
N SER A 284 9.78 -7.59 -1.65
CA SER A 284 11.16 -7.82 -2.16
C SER A 284 12.02 -6.56 -2.19
N ASN A 285 11.47 -5.39 -1.93
CA ASN A 285 12.18 -4.12 -2.00
C ASN A 285 13.07 -3.91 -0.76
N VAL A 286 14.38 -4.10 -0.94
CA VAL A 286 15.39 -3.93 0.10
C VAL A 286 15.47 -2.48 0.63
N LEU A 287 15.18 -1.48 -0.19
CA LEU A 287 15.20 -0.07 0.23
C LEU A 287 14.04 0.23 1.19
N ALA A 288 12.87 -0.37 0.95
CA ALA A 288 11.74 -0.28 1.88
C ALA A 288 12.06 -0.96 3.22
N GLY A 289 12.78 -2.09 3.18
CA GLY A 289 13.31 -2.73 4.38
C GLY A 289 14.27 -1.84 5.15
N GLN A 290 15.28 -1.28 4.46
CA GLN A 290 16.30 -0.43 5.06
C GLN A 290 15.73 0.86 5.66
N LEU A 291 14.89 1.58 4.92
CA LEU A 291 14.44 2.92 5.31
C LEU A 291 13.18 2.90 6.18
N ARG A 292 12.33 1.88 6.06
CA ARG A 292 10.98 1.86 6.67
C ARG A 292 10.71 0.62 7.52
N GLY A 293 11.65 -0.32 7.60
CA GLY A 293 11.49 -1.54 8.40
C GLY A 293 10.44 -2.50 7.85
N VAL A 294 10.11 -2.42 6.55
CA VAL A 294 9.21 -3.39 5.91
C VAL A 294 9.91 -4.77 5.91
N PRO A 295 9.27 -5.85 6.36
CA PRO A 295 9.84 -7.18 6.27
C PRO A 295 10.22 -7.52 4.83
N VAL A 296 11.50 -7.85 4.63
CA VAL A 296 12.02 -8.20 3.32
C VAL A 296 11.95 -9.71 3.12
N ALA A 297 11.36 -10.13 2.02
CA ALA A 297 11.31 -11.52 1.62
C ALA A 297 11.48 -11.63 0.10
N GLY A 298 12.13 -12.69 -0.33
CA GLY A 298 12.44 -12.94 -1.73
C GLY A 298 12.73 -14.42 -1.94
N THR A 299 12.61 -14.83 -3.19
CA THR A 299 12.93 -16.18 -3.64
C THR A 299 14.05 -16.10 -4.69
N LEU A 300 14.32 -17.22 -5.35
CA LEU A 300 15.18 -17.31 -6.53
C LEU A 300 14.58 -16.65 -7.78
N ALA A 301 15.42 -16.32 -8.75
CA ALA A 301 15.02 -15.85 -10.08
C ALA A 301 15.36 -16.90 -11.14
N HIS A 302 14.57 -16.97 -12.22
CA HIS A 302 14.84 -17.89 -13.34
C HIS A 302 16.22 -17.67 -13.93
N SER A 303 16.68 -16.42 -14.04
CA SER A 303 18.01 -16.09 -14.58
C SER A 303 19.15 -16.73 -13.81
N PHE A 304 19.01 -16.91 -12.49
CA PHE A 304 19.99 -17.63 -11.68
C PHE A 304 19.97 -19.12 -11.98
N VAL A 305 18.81 -19.73 -12.17
CA VAL A 305 18.72 -21.16 -12.51
C VAL A 305 19.28 -21.43 -13.91
N THR A 306 18.91 -20.60 -14.88
CA THR A 306 19.32 -20.77 -16.28
C THR A 306 20.78 -20.39 -16.56
N SER A 307 21.50 -19.79 -15.61
CA SER A 307 22.93 -19.49 -15.77
C SER A 307 23.84 -20.70 -15.58
N PHE A 308 23.30 -21.83 -15.13
CA PHE A 308 24.05 -23.06 -14.88
C PHE A 308 23.82 -24.07 -16.00
N SER A 309 24.92 -24.58 -16.55
CA SER A 309 24.95 -25.64 -17.55
C SER A 309 24.90 -27.05 -16.95
N GLY A 310 25.27 -27.19 -15.67
CA GLY A 310 25.42 -28.47 -14.97
C GLY A 310 26.86 -28.99 -14.93
N ALA A 311 27.79 -28.33 -15.62
CA ALA A 311 29.21 -28.65 -15.60
C ALA A 311 29.99 -27.83 -14.54
N GLU A 312 29.32 -26.88 -13.87
CA GLU A 312 29.95 -26.03 -12.88
C GLU A 312 30.39 -26.83 -11.66
N VAL A 313 31.65 -26.63 -11.25
CA VAL A 313 32.17 -27.15 -9.98
C VAL A 313 32.30 -25.96 -9.03
N PRO A 314 31.55 -25.92 -7.91
CA PRO A 314 31.70 -24.86 -6.95
C PRO A 314 33.13 -24.88 -6.38
N PRO A 315 33.79 -23.72 -6.20
CA PRO A 315 35.16 -23.68 -5.68
C PRO A 315 35.32 -24.36 -4.32
N ASP A 316 34.25 -24.35 -3.52
CA ASP A 316 34.15 -25.09 -2.27
C ASP A 316 32.77 -25.78 -2.21
N PRO A 317 32.67 -27.10 -2.54
CA PRO A 317 31.42 -27.85 -2.47
C PRO A 317 31.06 -28.26 -1.03
N MET A 318 31.90 -27.92 -0.05
CA MET A 318 31.81 -28.52 1.28
C MET A 318 30.82 -27.76 2.16
N LEU A 319 29.84 -28.45 2.74
CA LEU A 319 28.89 -27.86 3.70
C LEU A 319 29.11 -28.43 5.10
N ALA A 320 29.15 -27.55 6.10
CA ALA A 320 29.27 -27.94 7.50
C ALA A 320 27.90 -28.33 8.08
N PRO A 321 27.83 -29.33 8.98
CA PRO A 321 26.60 -29.66 9.71
C PRO A 321 26.04 -28.46 10.48
N ALA A 322 24.72 -28.36 10.59
CA ALA A 322 24.02 -27.24 11.23
C ALA A 322 24.36 -27.07 12.72
N ALA A 323 24.75 -28.16 13.39
CA ALA A 323 25.19 -28.18 14.78
C ALA A 323 26.64 -27.65 14.97
N GLY A 324 27.38 -27.42 13.88
CA GLY A 324 28.77 -26.96 13.91
C GLY A 324 29.79 -28.01 14.36
N GLN A 325 29.34 -29.23 14.67
CA GLN A 325 30.19 -30.36 15.05
C GLN A 325 30.22 -31.39 13.90
N GLY A 326 31.41 -31.83 13.52
CA GLY A 326 31.61 -32.87 12.50
C GLY A 326 32.33 -32.38 11.23
N PRO A 327 32.73 -33.32 10.36
CA PRO A 327 33.39 -32.98 9.10
C PRO A 327 32.41 -32.29 8.15
N ARG A 328 32.93 -31.37 7.34
CA ARG A 328 32.17 -30.84 6.20
C ARG A 328 31.98 -31.97 5.19
N VAL A 329 30.86 -31.98 4.47
CA VAL A 329 30.57 -32.96 3.42
C VAL A 329 30.47 -32.27 2.07
N ASP A 330 30.82 -32.98 0.98
CA ASP A 330 30.55 -32.50 -0.38
C ASP A 330 29.04 -32.56 -0.63
N LEU A 331 28.39 -31.39 -0.64
CA LEU A 331 26.94 -31.31 -0.79
C LEU A 331 26.50 -31.81 -2.18
N ALA A 332 27.28 -31.51 -3.23
CA ALA A 332 26.93 -31.92 -4.59
C ALA A 332 26.92 -33.44 -4.72
N ALA A 333 27.92 -34.12 -4.15
CA ALA A 333 27.99 -35.57 -4.11
C ALA A 333 26.81 -36.19 -3.34
N CYS A 334 26.47 -35.64 -2.16
CA CYS A 334 25.31 -36.08 -1.38
C CYS A 334 24.00 -35.93 -2.17
N VAL A 335 23.85 -34.84 -2.91
CA VAL A 335 22.65 -34.55 -3.71
C VAL A 335 22.47 -35.57 -4.84
N GLU A 336 23.54 -36.01 -5.51
CA GLU A 336 23.45 -37.05 -6.55
C GLU A 336 22.97 -38.40 -5.98
N VAL A 337 23.44 -38.76 -4.77
CA VAL A 337 22.96 -39.97 -4.07
C VAL A 337 21.47 -39.87 -3.75
N TRP A 338 21.03 -38.71 -3.26
CA TRP A 338 19.61 -38.48 -2.96
C TRP A 338 18.75 -38.40 -4.21
N LEU A 339 19.26 -37.83 -5.30
CA LEU A 339 18.54 -37.74 -6.57
C LEU A 339 18.15 -39.12 -7.08
N ALA A 340 19.05 -40.09 -7.04
CA ALA A 340 18.75 -41.47 -7.44
C ALA A 340 17.59 -42.08 -6.63
N ARG A 341 17.58 -41.86 -5.31
CA ARG A 341 16.51 -42.32 -4.41
C ARG A 341 15.18 -41.62 -4.67
N VAL A 342 15.21 -40.30 -4.90
CA VAL A 342 14.04 -39.49 -5.20
C VAL A 342 13.45 -39.89 -6.56
N CYS A 343 14.27 -40.03 -7.60
CA CYS A 343 13.84 -40.47 -8.92
C CYS A 343 13.18 -41.85 -8.85
N ALA A 344 13.78 -42.80 -8.13
CA ALA A 344 13.17 -44.12 -7.90
C ALA A 344 11.79 -44.03 -7.21
N HIS A 345 11.65 -43.16 -6.20
CA HIS A 345 10.38 -42.94 -5.52
C HIS A 345 9.32 -42.28 -6.42
N LEU A 346 9.74 -41.38 -7.31
CA LEU A 346 8.84 -40.65 -8.21
C LEU A 346 8.56 -41.39 -9.53
N GLY A 347 9.21 -42.52 -9.78
CA GLY A 347 9.08 -43.26 -11.04
C GLY A 347 9.74 -42.56 -12.23
N LEU A 348 10.83 -41.84 -11.99
CA LEU A 348 11.60 -41.10 -13.00
C LEU A 348 12.97 -41.75 -13.23
N GLY A 349 13.51 -41.60 -14.43
CA GLY A 349 14.92 -41.86 -14.71
C GLY A 349 15.81 -40.79 -14.07
N ALA A 350 16.95 -41.19 -13.52
CA ALA A 350 17.91 -40.28 -12.87
C ALA A 350 18.50 -39.21 -13.83
N GLN A 351 18.38 -39.43 -15.14
CA GLN A 351 18.86 -38.52 -16.19
C GLN A 351 17.83 -37.44 -16.57
N GLU A 352 16.58 -37.55 -16.10
CA GLU A 352 15.52 -36.61 -16.47
C GLU A 352 15.65 -35.23 -15.78
N PRO A 353 15.98 -35.15 -14.47
CA PRO A 353 16.11 -33.86 -13.81
C PRO A 353 17.29 -33.05 -14.33
N HIS A 354 17.03 -31.79 -14.71
CA HIS A 354 18.01 -30.95 -15.40
C HIS A 354 19.25 -30.71 -14.52
N PRO A 355 20.47 -31.05 -14.99
CA PRO A 355 21.68 -30.95 -14.18
C PRO A 355 22.06 -29.51 -13.84
N GLY A 356 21.83 -28.56 -14.75
CA GLY A 356 22.03 -27.13 -14.47
C GLY A 356 21.08 -26.59 -13.38
N GLU A 357 19.84 -27.08 -13.33
CA GLU A 357 18.89 -26.66 -12.29
C GLU A 357 19.32 -27.19 -10.92
N ARG A 358 19.80 -28.44 -10.89
CA ARG A 358 20.40 -29.05 -9.71
C ARG A 358 21.63 -28.29 -9.24
N ALA A 359 22.55 -27.95 -10.14
CA ALA A 359 23.75 -27.17 -9.81
C ALA A 359 23.37 -25.79 -9.21
N ALA A 360 22.36 -25.12 -9.77
CA ALA A 360 21.84 -23.87 -9.22
C ALA A 360 21.28 -24.05 -7.79
N PHE A 361 20.49 -25.11 -7.54
CA PHE A 361 19.95 -25.38 -6.21
C PHE A 361 21.05 -25.73 -5.20
N VAL A 362 22.05 -26.51 -5.59
CA VAL A 362 23.22 -26.80 -4.74
C VAL A 362 23.98 -25.52 -4.43
N ALA A 363 24.26 -24.67 -5.43
CA ALA A 363 24.93 -23.39 -5.21
C ALA A 363 24.13 -22.49 -4.25
N TYR A 364 22.81 -22.44 -4.38
CA TYR A 364 21.96 -21.68 -3.47
C TYR A 364 21.94 -22.28 -2.05
N ALA A 365 21.91 -23.61 -1.93
CA ALA A 365 21.95 -24.31 -0.65
C ALA A 365 23.29 -24.14 0.08
N LEU A 366 24.41 -24.11 -0.64
CA LEU A 366 25.73 -23.80 -0.06
C LEU A 366 25.77 -22.40 0.54
N ALA A 367 25.17 -21.42 -0.13
CA ALA A 367 25.11 -20.03 0.34
C ALA A 367 24.07 -19.82 1.46
N PHE A 368 22.93 -20.50 1.38
CA PHE A 368 21.76 -20.29 2.24
C PHE A 368 21.21 -21.60 2.82
N PRO A 369 22.01 -22.40 3.55
CA PRO A 369 21.59 -23.74 3.98
C PRO A 369 20.40 -23.71 4.95
N ARG A 370 20.26 -22.64 5.75
CA ARG A 370 19.13 -22.42 6.68
C ARG A 370 17.90 -21.78 6.02
N ALA A 371 18.01 -21.38 4.76
CA ALA A 371 16.99 -20.64 4.03
C ALA A 371 16.83 -21.14 2.58
N PHE A 372 17.15 -22.42 2.35
CA PHE A 372 17.11 -23.01 1.01
C PHE A 372 15.67 -23.02 0.48
N GLN A 373 15.49 -22.53 -0.74
CA GLN A 373 14.22 -22.49 -1.45
C GLN A 373 14.40 -23.01 -2.88
N GLY A 374 13.38 -23.64 -3.44
CA GLY A 374 13.40 -24.14 -4.83
C GLY A 374 12.47 -23.37 -5.77
N LEU A 375 12.96 -22.94 -6.93
CA LEU A 375 12.13 -22.42 -8.03
C LEU A 375 11.83 -23.54 -9.02
N LEU A 376 10.62 -24.09 -8.98
CA LEU A 376 10.36 -25.42 -9.53
C LEU A 376 10.05 -25.45 -11.03
N ASP A 377 9.70 -24.32 -11.63
CA ASP A 377 9.08 -24.25 -12.95
C ASP A 377 10.00 -23.64 -14.03
N THR A 378 11.32 -23.73 -13.86
CA THR A 378 12.25 -23.27 -14.91
C THR A 378 12.22 -24.17 -16.15
N TYR A 379 12.17 -25.50 -15.95
CA TYR A 379 12.11 -26.48 -17.05
C TYR A 379 10.84 -27.33 -16.99
N SER A 380 10.67 -28.08 -15.90
CA SER A 380 9.48 -28.90 -15.65
C SER A 380 9.34 -29.14 -14.16
N VAL A 381 8.20 -28.73 -13.59
CA VAL A 381 7.93 -28.93 -12.16
C VAL A 381 8.06 -30.40 -11.79
N ARG A 382 7.37 -31.29 -12.51
CA ARG A 382 7.28 -32.71 -12.15
C ARG A 382 8.56 -33.50 -12.48
N ARG A 383 9.19 -33.23 -13.63
CA ARG A 383 10.31 -34.02 -14.14
C ARG A 383 11.68 -33.46 -13.79
N SER A 384 11.76 -32.22 -13.31
CA SER A 384 13.03 -31.55 -13.03
C SER A 384 13.04 -30.82 -11.69
N GLY A 385 12.23 -29.77 -11.53
CA GLY A 385 12.32 -28.87 -10.38
C GLY A 385 12.02 -29.57 -9.06
N LEU A 386 10.95 -30.36 -8.99
CA LEU A 386 10.55 -31.07 -7.79
C LEU A 386 11.52 -32.21 -7.41
N PRO A 387 11.97 -33.09 -8.33
CA PRO A 387 13.05 -34.04 -8.05
C PRO A 387 14.33 -33.38 -7.56
N ASN A 388 14.79 -32.32 -8.23
CA ASN A 388 16.00 -31.59 -7.85
C ASN A 388 15.87 -30.93 -6.47
N PHE A 389 14.72 -30.30 -6.19
CA PHE A 389 14.45 -29.70 -4.88
C PHE A 389 14.47 -30.75 -3.77
N LEU A 390 13.78 -31.87 -3.95
CA LEU A 390 13.75 -32.96 -2.97
C LEU A 390 15.14 -33.54 -2.71
N ALA A 391 15.94 -33.74 -3.76
CA ALA A 391 17.30 -34.24 -3.62
C ALA A 391 18.16 -33.32 -2.75
N VAL A 392 18.10 -32.00 -2.99
CA VAL A 392 18.83 -31.00 -2.20
C VAL A 392 18.27 -30.87 -0.79
N ALA A 393 16.95 -30.84 -0.62
CA ALA A 393 16.30 -30.73 0.67
C ALA A 393 16.62 -31.92 1.59
N LEU A 394 16.67 -33.14 1.06
CA LEU A 394 17.00 -34.35 1.81
C LEU A 394 18.51 -34.44 2.12
N ALA A 395 19.38 -34.00 1.21
CA ALA A 395 20.81 -33.89 1.51
C ALA A 395 21.09 -32.85 2.62
N LEU A 396 20.34 -31.74 2.63
CA LEU A 396 20.40 -30.75 3.71
C LEU A 396 19.89 -31.29 5.04
N GLU A 397 18.85 -32.13 5.03
CA GLU A 397 18.31 -32.77 6.24
C GLU A 397 19.35 -33.65 6.94
N GLU A 398 20.16 -34.41 6.19
CA GLU A 398 21.25 -35.22 6.77
C GLU A 398 22.28 -34.36 7.52
N LEU A 399 22.37 -33.08 7.19
CA LEU A 399 23.24 -32.10 7.84
C LEU A 399 22.51 -31.28 8.91
N GLY A 400 21.23 -31.54 9.18
CA GLY A 400 20.40 -30.85 10.16
C GLY A 400 19.86 -29.49 9.70
N TYR A 401 19.79 -29.26 8.38
CA TYR A 401 19.16 -28.08 7.80
C TYR A 401 17.78 -28.42 7.22
N GLN A 402 16.88 -27.44 7.22
CA GLN A 402 15.55 -27.57 6.65
C GLN A 402 15.34 -26.58 5.51
N ALA A 403 14.72 -27.06 4.42
CA ALA A 403 14.29 -26.19 3.34
C ALA A 403 13.10 -25.33 3.78
N VAL A 404 13.02 -24.08 3.33
CA VAL A 404 12.04 -23.11 3.83
C VAL A 404 10.89 -22.82 2.86
N GLY A 405 10.95 -23.32 1.62
CA GLY A 405 9.84 -23.17 0.68
C GLY A 405 10.17 -23.54 -0.77
N VAL A 406 9.12 -23.53 -1.58
CA VAL A 406 9.21 -23.63 -3.04
C VAL A 406 8.40 -22.54 -3.73
N ARG A 407 8.76 -22.17 -4.96
CA ARG A 407 8.01 -21.21 -5.79
C ARG A 407 7.57 -21.82 -7.12
N LEU A 408 6.35 -21.49 -7.51
CA LEU A 408 5.77 -21.70 -8.85
C LEU A 408 5.43 -20.34 -9.47
N ASP A 409 5.77 -20.12 -10.74
CA ASP A 409 5.55 -18.86 -11.48
C ASP A 409 4.79 -19.06 -12.80
N SER A 410 4.33 -20.27 -13.13
CA SER A 410 3.68 -20.55 -14.42
C SER A 410 2.84 -21.83 -14.41
N GLY A 411 1.87 -21.91 -15.33
CA GLY A 411 0.92 -23.01 -15.42
C GLY A 411 -0.31 -22.82 -14.53
N ASP A 412 -1.06 -23.90 -14.28
CA ASP A 412 -2.16 -23.86 -13.31
C ASP A 412 -1.60 -23.97 -11.89
N LEU A 413 -1.36 -22.81 -11.28
CA LEU A 413 -0.74 -22.67 -9.96
C LEU A 413 -1.50 -23.40 -8.85
N LEU A 414 -2.83 -23.39 -8.90
CA LEU A 414 -3.67 -24.07 -7.90
C LEU A 414 -3.53 -25.59 -8.01
N GLN A 415 -3.63 -26.13 -9.23
CA GLN A 415 -3.47 -27.55 -9.49
C GLN A 415 -2.05 -28.00 -9.12
N GLN A 416 -1.03 -27.28 -9.58
CA GLN A 416 0.37 -27.60 -9.29
C GLN A 416 0.67 -27.56 -7.80
N ALA A 417 0.13 -26.60 -7.04
CA ALA A 417 0.31 -26.55 -5.59
C ALA A 417 -0.24 -27.80 -4.89
N GLN A 418 -1.41 -28.28 -5.32
CA GLN A 418 -2.00 -29.53 -4.79
C GLN A 418 -1.13 -30.74 -5.12
N GLU A 419 -0.61 -30.82 -6.34
CA GLU A 419 0.26 -31.90 -6.79
C GLU A 419 1.59 -31.91 -6.04
N VAL A 420 2.24 -30.74 -5.92
CA VAL A 420 3.48 -30.55 -5.16
C VAL A 420 3.29 -30.96 -3.71
N ARG A 421 2.22 -30.49 -3.05
CA ARG A 421 1.90 -30.91 -1.68
C ARG A 421 1.71 -32.41 -1.56
N GLY A 422 0.99 -33.02 -2.51
CA GLY A 422 0.79 -34.47 -2.56
C GLY A 422 2.10 -35.24 -2.62
N VAL A 423 3.06 -34.77 -3.43
CA VAL A 423 4.41 -35.34 -3.50
C VAL A 423 5.17 -35.14 -2.20
N PHE A 424 5.14 -33.94 -1.61
CA PHE A 424 5.78 -33.66 -0.33
C PHE A 424 5.29 -34.58 0.79
N ARG A 425 3.97 -34.81 0.90
CA ARG A 425 3.40 -35.74 1.88
C ARG A 425 3.89 -37.18 1.68
N ARG A 426 3.97 -37.65 0.43
CA ARG A 426 4.47 -39.01 0.12
C ARG A 426 5.97 -39.15 0.40
N ALA A 427 6.77 -38.17 -0.02
CA ALA A 427 8.20 -38.15 0.21
C ALA A 427 8.52 -38.05 1.72
N ALA A 428 7.78 -37.22 2.46
CA ALA A 428 7.91 -37.10 3.92
C ALA A 428 7.67 -38.44 4.63
N ALA A 429 6.63 -39.18 4.22
CA ALA A 429 6.35 -40.51 4.76
C ALA A 429 7.42 -41.54 4.36
N GLN A 430 7.82 -41.55 3.09
CA GLN A 430 8.79 -42.51 2.55
C GLN A 430 10.18 -42.36 3.18
N PHE A 431 10.66 -41.12 3.30
CA PHE A 431 12.01 -40.83 3.78
C PHE A 431 12.05 -40.49 5.27
N GLN A 432 10.91 -40.56 5.97
CA GLN A 432 10.78 -40.25 7.41
C GLN A 432 11.24 -38.84 7.77
N VAL A 433 10.85 -37.85 6.95
CA VAL A 433 11.19 -36.43 7.12
C VAL A 433 9.90 -35.60 7.27
N PRO A 434 9.32 -35.48 8.50
CA PRO A 434 7.97 -34.95 8.69
C PRO A 434 7.79 -33.50 8.24
N TRP A 435 8.81 -32.64 8.43
CA TRP A 435 8.72 -31.22 8.11
C TRP A 435 8.52 -30.97 6.61
N LEU A 436 8.93 -31.91 5.76
CA LEU A 436 8.81 -31.81 4.30
C LEU A 436 7.34 -31.68 3.86
N ALA A 437 6.41 -32.35 4.57
CA ALA A 437 4.98 -32.30 4.26
C ALA A 437 4.39 -30.88 4.40
N SER A 438 4.98 -30.04 5.25
CA SER A 438 4.54 -28.68 5.56
C SER A 438 5.38 -27.58 4.92
N VAL A 439 6.30 -27.91 4.00
CA VAL A 439 7.11 -26.89 3.30
C VAL A 439 6.22 -25.86 2.60
N PRO A 440 6.39 -24.56 2.86
CA PRO A 440 5.56 -23.54 2.25
C PRO A 440 5.62 -23.52 0.72
N ILE A 441 4.46 -23.39 0.07
CA ILE A 441 4.33 -23.23 -1.38
C ILE A 441 4.01 -21.77 -1.69
N ALA A 442 4.95 -21.08 -2.32
CA ALA A 442 4.78 -19.74 -2.84
C ALA A 442 4.36 -19.79 -4.31
N VAL A 443 3.48 -18.88 -4.71
CA VAL A 443 3.11 -18.68 -6.11
C VAL A 443 3.27 -17.22 -6.51
N SER A 444 3.65 -16.98 -7.75
CA SER A 444 3.67 -15.66 -8.38
C SER A 444 3.25 -15.78 -9.85
N ASN A 445 3.20 -14.63 -10.56
CA ASN A 445 2.89 -14.42 -11.99
C ASN A 445 1.52 -13.81 -12.27
N ASN A 446 1.51 -12.52 -12.63
CA ASN A 446 0.34 -11.76 -13.11
C ASN A 446 -0.95 -11.97 -12.28
N ILE A 447 -0.80 -12.15 -10.96
CA ILE A 447 -1.91 -12.38 -10.06
C ILE A 447 -2.72 -11.09 -9.93
N ASP A 448 -3.97 -11.12 -10.41
CA ASP A 448 -4.96 -10.06 -10.25
C ASP A 448 -5.99 -10.42 -9.16
N GLU A 449 -7.09 -9.66 -9.06
CA GLU A 449 -8.14 -9.90 -8.06
C GLU A 449 -8.83 -11.26 -8.24
N GLU A 450 -9.02 -11.72 -9.49
CA GLU A 450 -9.71 -12.97 -9.80
C GLU A 450 -8.82 -14.18 -9.49
N GLU A 451 -7.58 -14.16 -9.96
CA GLU A 451 -6.63 -15.23 -9.69
C GLU A 451 -6.28 -15.29 -8.20
N LEU A 452 -6.19 -14.14 -7.51
CA LEU A 452 -6.01 -14.10 -6.07
C LEU A 452 -7.15 -14.80 -5.32
N ALA A 453 -8.41 -14.57 -5.73
CA ALA A 453 -9.56 -15.24 -5.12
C ALA A 453 -9.50 -16.75 -5.33
N ARG A 454 -9.13 -17.19 -6.54
CA ARG A 454 -8.94 -18.62 -6.88
C ARG A 454 -7.84 -19.27 -6.04
N LEU A 455 -6.70 -18.59 -5.85
CA LEU A 455 -5.57 -19.08 -5.07
C LEU A 455 -5.81 -19.02 -3.56
N ALA A 456 -6.64 -18.10 -3.08
CA ALA A 456 -6.97 -17.94 -1.67
C ALA A 456 -8.16 -18.81 -1.21
N GLN A 457 -8.85 -19.49 -2.13
CA GLN A 457 -10.02 -20.29 -1.81
C GLN A 457 -9.71 -21.39 -0.76
N LYS A 458 -10.75 -21.78 -0.01
CA LYS A 458 -10.65 -22.84 0.99
C LYS A 458 -10.17 -24.15 0.34
N GLY A 459 -9.17 -24.80 0.94
CA GLY A 459 -8.56 -26.02 0.42
C GLY A 459 -7.40 -25.78 -0.57
N SER A 460 -7.07 -24.52 -0.88
CA SER A 460 -5.82 -24.20 -1.59
C SER A 460 -4.60 -24.52 -0.74
N GLU A 461 -3.66 -25.27 -1.33
CA GLU A 461 -2.36 -25.66 -0.73
C GLU A 461 -1.27 -24.59 -0.86
N VAL A 462 -1.61 -23.44 -1.44
CA VAL A 462 -0.73 -22.26 -1.55
C VAL A 462 -0.64 -21.54 -0.22
N ASP A 463 0.57 -21.26 0.26
CA ASP A 463 0.80 -20.60 1.56
C ASP A 463 1.14 -19.11 1.40
N LEU A 464 1.78 -18.76 0.28
CA LEU A 464 2.31 -17.43 0.02
C LEU A 464 2.02 -17.00 -1.42
N ILE A 465 1.60 -15.74 -1.59
CA ILE A 465 1.22 -15.18 -2.89
C ILE A 465 2.03 -13.92 -3.13
N GLY A 466 2.90 -13.96 -4.15
CA GLY A 466 3.69 -12.84 -4.62
C GLY A 466 2.94 -12.06 -5.69
N ILE A 467 2.56 -10.81 -5.39
CA ILE A 467 1.81 -9.95 -6.30
C ILE A 467 2.70 -8.80 -6.75
N GLY A 468 2.81 -8.62 -8.07
CA GLY A 468 3.66 -7.61 -8.69
C GLY A 468 2.87 -6.47 -9.32
N THR A 469 2.68 -6.55 -10.64
CA THR A 469 2.07 -5.49 -11.45
C THR A 469 0.74 -4.99 -10.88
N SER A 470 -0.18 -5.90 -10.55
CA SER A 470 -1.54 -5.56 -10.10
C SER A 470 -1.59 -4.70 -8.84
N VAL A 471 -0.62 -4.85 -7.92
CA VAL A 471 -0.57 -4.03 -6.71
C VAL A 471 0.08 -2.67 -6.96
N VAL A 472 1.20 -2.63 -7.72
CA VAL A 472 2.00 -1.39 -7.87
C VAL A 472 1.53 -0.45 -8.97
N THR A 473 0.77 -0.93 -9.96
CA THR A 473 0.27 -0.12 -11.09
C THR A 473 -1.23 0.16 -11.03
N CYS A 474 -1.96 -0.54 -10.15
CA CYS A 474 -3.42 -0.37 -9.97
C CYS A 474 -4.18 -0.37 -11.32
N PRO A 475 -4.10 -1.43 -12.14
CA PRO A 475 -4.50 -1.39 -13.55
C PRO A 475 -5.98 -1.03 -13.77
N ARG A 476 -6.87 -1.37 -12.83
CA ARG A 476 -8.30 -0.99 -12.88
C ARG A 476 -8.51 0.51 -12.76
N GLN A 477 -7.68 1.19 -11.99
CA GLN A 477 -7.75 2.61 -11.72
C GLN A 477 -6.37 3.12 -11.27
N PRO A 478 -5.51 3.60 -12.19
CA PRO A 478 -4.13 3.97 -11.88
C PRO A 478 -4.01 5.35 -11.20
N SER A 479 -5.13 5.98 -10.81
CA SER A 479 -5.14 7.27 -10.11
C SER A 479 -6.32 7.38 -9.14
N LEU A 480 -6.10 7.94 -7.95
CA LEU A 480 -7.15 8.10 -6.93
C LEU A 480 -8.18 9.18 -7.29
N GLY A 481 -7.75 10.22 -8.01
CA GLY A 481 -8.60 11.38 -8.30
C GLY A 481 -8.72 12.37 -7.13
N CYS A 482 -7.65 12.54 -6.34
CA CYS A 482 -7.57 13.63 -5.37
C CYS A 482 -7.60 14.99 -6.08
N VAL A 483 -8.13 15.97 -5.37
CA VAL A 483 -8.20 17.38 -5.76
C VAL A 483 -7.72 18.22 -4.59
N TYR A 484 -7.06 19.34 -4.91
CA TYR A 484 -6.61 20.34 -3.97
C TYR A 484 -7.35 21.65 -4.28
N LYS A 485 -8.05 22.22 -3.31
CA LYS A 485 -9.01 23.31 -3.57
C LYS A 485 -8.97 24.38 -2.50
N LEU A 486 -8.90 25.64 -2.92
CA LEU A 486 -9.04 26.82 -2.06
C LEU A 486 -10.45 26.85 -1.46
N VAL A 487 -10.54 26.93 -0.14
CA VAL A 487 -11.81 27.01 0.60
C VAL A 487 -11.97 28.32 1.36
N ALA A 488 -10.88 29.02 1.65
CA ALA A 488 -10.91 30.36 2.23
C ALA A 488 -9.66 31.18 1.86
N VAL A 489 -9.82 32.50 1.70
CA VAL A 489 -8.71 33.45 1.51
C VAL A 489 -9.04 34.79 2.16
N GLY A 490 -8.10 35.36 2.91
CA GLY A 490 -8.31 36.59 3.68
C GLY A 490 -9.43 36.46 4.72
N GLY A 491 -9.61 35.27 5.29
CA GLY A 491 -10.72 34.94 6.20
C GLY A 491 -12.09 34.83 5.52
N GLN A 492 -12.17 34.98 4.20
CA GLN A 492 -13.42 34.90 3.45
C GLN A 492 -13.58 33.53 2.78
N PRO A 493 -14.72 32.85 2.95
CA PRO A 493 -14.96 31.55 2.32
C PRO A 493 -14.99 31.65 0.80
N ARG A 494 -14.57 30.57 0.12
CA ARG A 494 -14.56 30.43 -1.33
C ARG A 494 -15.22 29.12 -1.73
N MET A 495 -16.06 29.18 -2.75
CA MET A 495 -16.77 28.03 -3.30
C MET A 495 -16.58 28.00 -4.81
N LYS A 496 -16.11 26.88 -5.36
CA LYS A 496 -16.11 26.68 -6.81
C LYS A 496 -17.51 26.22 -7.25
N LEU A 497 -18.22 27.11 -7.94
CA LEU A 497 -19.44 26.77 -8.68
C LEU A 497 -19.06 26.16 -10.03
N THR A 498 -19.87 25.23 -10.51
CA THR A 498 -19.64 24.50 -11.77
C THR A 498 -20.95 23.88 -12.23
N GLU A 499 -21.10 23.77 -13.56
CA GLU A 499 -22.22 23.12 -14.23
C GLU A 499 -22.37 21.65 -13.85
N ASP A 500 -21.28 21.00 -13.41
CA ASP A 500 -21.26 19.63 -12.92
C ASP A 500 -21.39 19.64 -11.38
N PRO A 501 -22.57 19.29 -10.81
CA PRO A 501 -22.81 19.39 -9.38
C PRO A 501 -21.85 18.54 -8.53
N GLU A 502 -21.31 17.45 -9.08
CA GLU A 502 -20.32 16.61 -8.40
C GLU A 502 -18.94 17.29 -8.30
N LYS A 503 -18.69 18.28 -9.15
CA LYS A 503 -17.43 19.04 -9.16
C LYS A 503 -17.43 20.22 -8.19
N GLN A 504 -18.57 20.58 -7.62
CA GLN A 504 -18.71 21.67 -6.66
C GLN A 504 -17.93 21.39 -5.37
N THR A 505 -17.24 22.41 -4.85
CA THR A 505 -16.50 22.31 -3.58
C THR A 505 -17.33 22.83 -2.42
N LEU A 506 -16.98 22.46 -1.18
CA LEU A 506 -17.58 23.05 0.02
C LEU A 506 -16.75 24.25 0.49
N PRO A 507 -17.40 25.36 0.87
CA PRO A 507 -16.72 26.59 1.30
C PRO A 507 -16.19 26.51 2.73
N GLY A 508 -15.30 27.45 3.07
CA GLY A 508 -14.88 27.77 4.44
C GLY A 508 -13.87 26.79 5.02
N SER A 509 -13.20 27.23 6.09
CA SER A 509 -12.40 26.34 6.94
C SER A 509 -13.33 25.39 7.69
N LYS A 510 -12.96 24.11 7.74
CA LYS A 510 -13.85 23.05 8.24
C LYS A 510 -13.16 22.17 9.28
N ALA A 511 -13.96 21.64 10.19
CA ALA A 511 -13.61 20.52 11.04
C ALA A 511 -14.39 19.28 10.60
N ALA A 512 -13.78 18.10 10.76
CA ALA A 512 -14.38 16.82 10.37
C ALA A 512 -14.41 15.85 11.54
N PHE A 513 -15.54 15.18 11.73
CA PHE A 513 -15.78 14.26 12.83
C PHE A 513 -16.43 12.98 12.33
N ARG A 514 -16.09 11.85 12.95
CA ARG A 514 -16.72 10.55 12.73
C ARG A 514 -17.67 10.26 13.86
N LEU A 515 -18.92 9.95 13.51
CA LEU A 515 -19.98 9.60 14.45
C LEU A 515 -20.08 8.09 14.58
N LEU A 516 -20.06 7.58 15.81
CA LEU A 516 -20.12 6.15 16.09
C LEU A 516 -21.34 5.76 16.93
N GLY A 517 -21.86 4.57 16.67
CA GLY A 517 -22.88 3.90 17.47
C GLY A 517 -22.31 3.35 18.79
N ALA A 518 -23.20 2.90 19.68
CA ALA A 518 -22.81 2.36 20.99
C ALA A 518 -22.01 1.05 20.89
N ASP A 519 -22.17 0.32 19.79
CA ASP A 519 -21.43 -0.89 19.44
C ASP A 519 -20.09 -0.62 18.73
N GLY A 520 -19.73 0.66 18.55
CA GLY A 520 -18.54 1.09 17.80
C GLY A 520 -18.71 1.07 16.28
N SER A 521 -19.92 0.83 15.77
CA SER A 521 -20.23 0.92 14.35
C SER A 521 -20.06 2.36 13.83
N LEU A 522 -19.58 2.49 12.60
CA LEU A 522 -19.44 3.79 11.94
C LEU A 522 -20.80 4.22 11.37
N LEU A 523 -21.35 5.33 11.84
CA LEU A 523 -22.65 5.83 11.40
C LEU A 523 -22.50 6.70 10.15
N LEU A 524 -21.74 7.79 10.27
CA LEU A 524 -21.43 8.74 9.19
C LEU A 524 -20.28 9.67 9.61
N ASP A 525 -19.71 10.39 8.65
CA ASP A 525 -18.79 11.50 8.93
C ASP A 525 -19.52 12.84 8.79
N VAL A 526 -19.25 13.79 9.69
CA VAL A 526 -19.79 15.16 9.68
C VAL A 526 -18.71 16.15 9.34
N LEU A 527 -19.01 17.05 8.40
CA LEU A 527 -18.26 18.28 8.15
C LEU A 527 -19.00 19.46 8.78
N GLN A 528 -18.27 20.27 9.53
CA GLN A 528 -18.77 21.51 10.13
C GLN A 528 -17.76 22.64 9.94
N LEU A 529 -18.16 23.89 10.12
CA LEU A 529 -17.25 25.03 10.08
C LEU A 529 -16.29 24.96 11.28
N ALA A 530 -15.04 25.39 11.10
CA ALA A 530 -14.00 25.29 12.13
C ALA A 530 -14.34 26.08 13.41
N GLU A 531 -15.13 27.15 13.31
CA GLU A 531 -15.61 27.94 14.45
C GLU A 531 -16.77 27.29 15.23
N GLU A 532 -17.36 26.21 14.71
CA GLU A 532 -18.44 25.50 15.40
C GLU A 532 -17.89 24.68 16.59
N PRO A 533 -18.61 24.65 17.73
CA PRO A 533 -18.23 23.77 18.82
C PRO A 533 -18.24 22.31 18.34
N PRO A 534 -17.26 21.48 18.75
CA PRO A 534 -17.24 20.06 18.41
C PRO A 534 -18.52 19.34 18.86
N PRO A 535 -19.08 18.42 18.06
CA PRO A 535 -20.24 17.63 18.46
C PRO A 535 -19.90 16.74 19.65
N GLN A 536 -20.87 16.53 20.55
CA GLN A 536 -20.68 15.75 21.77
C GLN A 536 -21.39 14.39 21.69
N ALA A 537 -20.83 13.40 22.39
CA ALA A 537 -21.48 12.11 22.60
C ALA A 537 -22.85 12.29 23.29
N GLY A 538 -23.86 11.57 22.81
CA GLY A 538 -25.23 11.64 23.30
C GLY A 538 -26.00 12.89 22.89
N GLN A 539 -25.37 13.87 22.23
CA GLN A 539 -26.04 15.06 21.71
C GLN A 539 -26.91 14.72 20.49
N GLU A 540 -28.08 15.33 20.40
CA GLU A 540 -28.89 15.24 19.18
C GLU A 540 -28.41 16.24 18.14
N LEU A 541 -28.01 15.74 16.97
CA LEU A 541 -27.44 16.53 15.89
C LEU A 541 -28.39 16.53 14.69
N ARG A 542 -28.77 17.71 14.24
CA ARG A 542 -29.47 17.89 12.97
C ARG A 542 -28.45 18.08 11.85
N LEU A 543 -28.44 17.16 10.90
CA LEU A 543 -27.41 17.05 9.87
C LEU A 543 -28.02 16.98 8.48
N TRP A 544 -27.28 17.45 7.48
CA TRP A 544 -27.67 17.36 6.07
C TRP A 544 -26.78 16.36 5.33
N PRO A 545 -27.24 15.12 5.11
CA PRO A 545 -26.51 14.17 4.27
C PRO A 545 -26.23 14.77 2.88
N ARG A 546 -25.03 14.51 2.36
CA ARG A 546 -24.62 14.99 1.04
C ARG A 546 -25.62 14.55 -0.04
N GLY A 547 -26.24 15.53 -0.71
CA GLY A 547 -27.20 15.29 -1.79
C GLY A 547 -28.66 15.11 -1.32
N ALA A 548 -28.90 15.04 0.00
CA ALA A 548 -30.25 14.99 0.53
C ALA A 548 -30.94 16.36 0.46
N ARG A 549 -32.27 16.35 0.25
CA ARG A 549 -33.11 17.55 0.32
C ARG A 549 -33.47 17.92 1.75
N GLU A 550 -33.54 16.91 2.62
CA GLU A 550 -34.00 17.04 4.00
C GLU A 550 -32.89 16.69 4.98
N SER A 551 -32.99 17.25 6.19
CA SER A 551 -32.11 16.90 7.30
C SER A 551 -32.47 15.57 7.92
N CYS A 552 -31.48 14.88 8.46
CA CYS A 552 -31.68 13.79 9.40
C CYS A 552 -31.27 14.21 10.82
N THR A 553 -31.80 13.50 11.81
CA THR A 553 -31.41 13.65 13.21
C THR A 553 -30.60 12.43 13.62
N VAL A 554 -29.41 12.65 14.18
CA VAL A 554 -28.50 11.59 14.62
C VAL A 554 -28.06 11.87 16.05
N ARG A 555 -28.03 10.82 16.88
CA ARG A 555 -27.50 10.88 18.25
C ARG A 555 -26.33 9.90 18.38
N PRO A 556 -25.07 10.35 18.22
CA PRO A 556 -23.91 9.47 18.30
C PRO A 556 -23.65 9.02 19.74
N ALA A 557 -23.19 7.79 19.92
CA ALA A 557 -22.68 7.35 21.22
C ALA A 557 -21.24 7.83 21.46
N HIS A 558 -20.44 7.93 20.38
CA HIS A 558 -19.08 8.46 20.42
C HIS A 558 -18.82 9.38 19.22
N VAL A 559 -17.89 10.31 19.40
CA VAL A 559 -17.46 11.28 18.38
C VAL A 559 -15.94 11.26 18.31
N GLU A 560 -15.39 10.98 17.13
CA GLU A 560 -13.95 10.96 16.88
C GLU A 560 -13.56 12.12 15.93
N PRO A 561 -12.63 13.03 16.30
CA PRO A 561 -12.11 14.02 15.36
C PRO A 561 -11.23 13.36 14.30
N LEU A 562 -11.44 13.69 13.02
CA LEU A 562 -10.72 13.09 11.89
C LEU A 562 -9.45 13.87 11.51
N LEU A 563 -9.45 15.18 11.73
CA LEU A 563 -8.33 16.05 11.38
C LEU A 563 -7.44 16.24 12.62
N ARG A 564 -6.19 15.81 12.51
CA ARG A 564 -5.16 16.00 13.53
C ARG A 564 -4.10 16.97 13.03
N LEU A 565 -3.70 17.90 13.88
CA LEU A 565 -2.65 18.88 13.61
C LEU A 565 -1.26 18.23 13.62
N TRP A 566 -0.59 18.16 12.48
CA TRP A 566 0.74 17.57 12.34
C TRP A 566 1.85 18.61 12.21
N VAL A 567 1.59 19.66 11.44
CA VAL A 567 2.52 20.78 11.25
C VAL A 567 1.82 22.06 11.67
N GLN A 568 2.46 22.85 12.53
CA GLN A 568 1.99 24.18 12.93
C GLN A 568 3.12 25.17 12.72
N GLN A 569 2.87 26.22 11.93
CA GLN A 569 3.87 27.26 11.61
C GLN A 569 5.23 26.67 11.21
N GLY A 570 5.16 25.71 10.28
CA GLY A 570 6.32 25.03 9.75
C GLY A 570 7.09 24.17 10.74
N GLN A 571 6.51 23.79 11.88
CA GLN A 571 7.12 22.89 12.86
C GLN A 571 6.22 21.67 13.08
N LEU A 572 6.85 20.49 13.26
CA LEU A 572 6.13 19.27 13.58
C LEU A 572 5.61 19.33 15.03
N CYS A 573 4.31 19.10 15.23
CA CYS A 573 3.70 19.17 16.57
C CYS A 573 3.96 17.91 17.41
N GLU A 574 4.01 16.75 16.76
CA GLU A 574 4.21 15.45 17.40
C GLU A 574 5.00 14.51 16.48
N PRO A 575 5.74 13.51 17.00
CA PRO A 575 6.46 12.57 16.16
C PRO A 575 5.50 11.79 15.25
N LEU A 576 5.92 11.55 14.00
CA LEU A 576 5.15 10.74 13.07
C LEU A 576 5.06 9.28 13.55
N PRO A 577 3.89 8.63 13.41
CA PRO A 577 3.72 7.23 13.79
C PRO A 577 4.66 6.36 12.95
N SER A 578 5.11 5.27 13.56
CA SER A 578 5.80 4.19 12.86
C SER A 578 4.88 3.56 11.80
N LEU A 579 5.50 2.86 10.85
CA LEU A 579 4.75 2.13 9.84
C LEU A 579 3.90 1.01 10.47
N ALA A 580 4.39 0.38 11.54
CA ALA A 580 3.67 -0.65 12.29
C ALA A 580 2.42 -0.09 13.00
N GLU A 581 2.53 1.06 13.67
CA GLU A 581 1.38 1.74 14.29
C GLU A 581 0.34 2.16 13.23
N SER A 582 0.81 2.73 12.12
CA SER A 582 -0.07 3.11 10.99
C SER A 582 -0.78 1.88 10.39
N ARG A 583 -0.06 0.76 10.20
CA ARG A 583 -0.63 -0.52 9.73
C ARG A 583 -1.67 -1.03 10.72
N ALA A 584 -1.36 -1.10 12.01
CA ALA A 584 -2.29 -1.55 13.04
C ALA A 584 -3.56 -0.69 13.09
N PHE A 585 -3.41 0.62 12.99
CA PHE A 585 -4.54 1.55 12.92
C PHE A 585 -5.40 1.34 11.67
N ALA A 586 -4.78 1.11 10.50
CA ALA A 586 -5.51 0.82 9.26
C ALA A 586 -6.30 -0.51 9.38
N GLN A 587 -5.67 -1.57 9.88
CA GLN A 587 -6.35 -2.87 10.07
C GLN A 587 -7.50 -2.78 11.09
N LEU A 588 -7.30 -2.05 12.20
CA LEU A 588 -8.35 -1.79 13.17
C LEU A 588 -9.51 -1.01 12.53
N SER A 589 -9.21 0.04 11.77
CA SER A 589 -10.23 0.85 11.09
C SER A 589 -11.04 0.03 10.08
N LEU A 590 -10.37 -0.83 9.30
CA LEU A 590 -11.04 -1.75 8.38
C LEU A 590 -11.93 -2.77 9.11
N SER A 591 -11.50 -3.26 10.28
CA SER A 591 -12.28 -4.21 11.08
C SER A 591 -13.60 -3.63 11.60
N ARG A 592 -13.63 -2.31 11.85
CA ARG A 592 -14.82 -1.56 12.32
C ARG A 592 -15.81 -1.25 11.19
N LEU A 593 -15.41 -1.34 9.93
CA LEU A 593 -16.33 -1.15 8.81
C LEU A 593 -17.36 -2.28 8.77
N SER A 594 -18.61 -1.94 8.50
CA SER A 594 -19.65 -2.94 8.29
C SER A 594 -19.31 -3.83 7.07
N PRO A 595 -19.81 -5.08 7.02
CA PRO A 595 -19.65 -5.93 5.85
C PRO A 595 -20.13 -5.25 4.55
N ALA A 596 -21.18 -4.44 4.63
CA ALA A 596 -21.74 -3.71 3.48
C ALA A 596 -20.78 -2.66 2.87
N HIS A 597 -20.01 -1.96 3.71
CA HIS A 597 -19.00 -0.99 3.26
C HIS A 597 -17.68 -1.67 2.83
N ARG A 598 -17.42 -2.89 3.31
CA ARG A 598 -16.24 -3.69 2.93
C ARG A 598 -16.40 -4.46 1.62
N ARG A 599 -17.63 -4.54 1.06
CA ARG A 599 -17.86 -5.19 -0.24
C ARG A 599 -16.97 -4.57 -1.31
N LEU A 600 -16.34 -5.43 -2.10
CA LEU A 600 -15.43 -5.00 -3.17
C LEU A 600 -16.16 -4.52 -4.42
N GLU A 601 -17.38 -5.01 -4.61
CA GLU A 601 -18.30 -4.67 -5.69
C GLU A 601 -19.61 -4.17 -5.08
N GLN A 602 -20.12 -3.07 -5.64
CA GLN A 602 -21.39 -2.44 -5.23
C GLN A 602 -21.56 -2.32 -3.69
N PRO A 603 -20.58 -1.73 -2.98
CA PRO A 603 -20.74 -1.49 -1.56
C PRO A 603 -21.83 -0.43 -1.31
N GLU A 604 -22.37 -0.43 -0.09
CA GLU A 604 -23.17 0.70 0.37
C GLU A 604 -22.30 1.95 0.45
N GLN A 605 -22.89 3.11 0.17
CA GLN A 605 -22.18 4.39 0.24
C GLN A 605 -22.09 4.85 1.70
N TYR A 606 -20.86 5.09 2.15
CA TYR A 606 -20.64 5.70 3.45
C TYR A 606 -21.07 7.16 3.44
N GLN A 607 -21.94 7.55 4.36
CA GLN A 607 -22.53 8.88 4.36
C GLN A 607 -21.57 9.94 4.91
N VAL A 608 -21.54 11.08 4.24
CA VAL A 608 -20.95 12.32 4.74
C VAL A 608 -22.07 13.35 4.85
N ALA A 609 -22.19 14.00 6.00
CA ALA A 609 -23.22 15.00 6.27
C ALA A 609 -22.62 16.35 6.64
N LEU A 610 -23.39 17.42 6.46
CA LEU A 610 -23.02 18.79 6.79
C LEU A 610 -23.74 19.24 8.06
N SER A 611 -23.07 20.05 8.88
CA SER A 611 -23.72 20.81 9.95
C SER A 611 -24.73 21.79 9.38
N GLU A 612 -25.68 22.22 10.21
CA GLU A 612 -26.69 23.23 9.83
C GLU A 612 -26.04 24.54 9.37
N LYS A 613 -24.99 25.02 10.06
CA LYS A 613 -24.31 26.27 9.66
C LYS A 613 -23.52 26.12 8.37
N LEU A 614 -22.84 25.00 8.16
CA LEU A 614 -22.13 24.75 6.90
C LEU A 614 -23.12 24.65 5.73
N GLN A 615 -24.25 23.96 5.91
CA GLN A 615 -25.31 23.89 4.91
C GLN A 615 -25.90 25.27 4.60
N ALA A 616 -26.11 26.10 5.62
CA ALA A 616 -26.56 27.48 5.44
C ALA A 616 -25.55 28.33 4.66
N LEU A 617 -24.24 28.17 4.92
CA LEU A 617 -23.18 28.86 4.17
C LEU A 617 -23.17 28.44 2.69
N VAL A 618 -23.29 27.14 2.41
CA VAL A 618 -23.39 26.59 1.05
C VAL A 618 -24.58 27.21 0.31
N ASN A 619 -25.75 27.26 0.95
CA ASN A 619 -26.96 27.83 0.34
C ASN A 619 -26.79 29.33 0.06
N ARG A 620 -26.19 30.08 0.99
CA ARG A 620 -25.91 31.51 0.82
C ARG A 620 -24.99 31.78 -0.37
N LEU A 621 -23.88 31.06 -0.48
CA LEU A 621 -22.92 31.26 -1.58
C LEU A 621 -23.46 30.78 -2.94
N ARG A 622 -24.34 29.77 -2.96
CA ARG A 622 -25.05 29.38 -4.19
C ARG A 622 -26.04 30.44 -4.66
N ALA A 623 -26.76 31.07 -3.72
CA ALA A 623 -27.75 32.09 -4.03
C ALA A 623 -27.13 33.39 -4.58
N LEU A 624 -25.87 33.68 -4.25
CA LEU A 624 -25.15 34.87 -4.71
C LEU A 624 -24.69 34.79 -6.19
N GLY A 625 -24.82 33.63 -6.85
CA GLY A 625 -24.34 33.41 -8.23
C GLY A 625 -22.81 33.40 -8.34
N PRO A 626 -22.23 33.18 -9.54
CA PRO A 626 -20.81 33.41 -9.76
C PRO A 626 -20.52 34.91 -9.59
N GLN A 627 -19.86 35.28 -8.48
CA GLN A 627 -19.28 36.61 -8.28
C GLN A 627 -17.99 36.77 -9.08
#